data_AF-A0A835Q028-F1
#
_entry.id   AF-A0A835Q028-F1
#
_cell.length_a   1.000
_cell.length_b   1.000
_cell.length_c   1.000
_cell.angle_alpha   90.00
_cell.angle_beta   90.00
_cell.angle_gamma   90.00
#
_symmetry.space_group_name_H-M   'P 1'
#
loop_
_entity.id
_entity.type
_entity.pdbx_description
1 polymer ?
#
loop_
_entity_poly.entity_id
_entity_poly.type
_entity_poly.pdbx_seq_one_letter_code
_entity_poly.pdbx_strand_id
1 'polypeptide(L)'
;MPQVRIVAKNFMDMVAALPAMKLDKLYESTFICEAVLRYLPPLAKKYALQMLFIESPVTAKSMEEWVLPEAFSKHRVAIDRLLQLRVFLEIGDRKKEASYKMNPTFQRSMQKYLVQGGTLPREPMPLSVTNRLPTLEDLEAYANKQWECFLLQLINSSQAERLTNFSTSMIKVFQRGILSSRENEAPRLTENGFQFLLMDTNAQLWYIIREYITSSEDRGVDPTDLISFLLELSFHTLGEAYSMNSLTDVQSKAIKDLADLGLVKLQQGRKESWFIPTKLVTNLSVSLSDSSSRKQGFVMVETNFRIYAYSTLKLHSEILKLFSRIEYQLPNLIVGAITKESLYAAFENGITAEQIISFLKQNAHPRVAERVPAVPENVTDQIRLWETDRNRIEMILSHLYEDFPSKEVFEAASDYARELGGLLWEDSKKMRLIVNGELHQQMRDFLRRPK
;
A
#
# COMPACT_ATOMS: atom_id res chain seq x y z
N MET A 1 11.75 14.14 -8.94
CA MET A 1 10.80 13.97 -7.82
C MET A 1 11.19 12.72 -7.07
N PRO A 2 11.32 12.75 -5.73
CA PRO A 2 11.80 11.60 -4.99
C PRO A 2 10.80 10.44 -5.12
N GLN A 3 11.31 9.27 -5.45
CA GLN A 3 10.55 8.03 -5.59
C GLN A 3 9.82 7.75 -4.28
N VAL A 4 8.50 7.92 -4.27
CA VAL A 4 7.65 7.59 -3.14
C VAL A 4 7.73 6.07 -2.96
N ARG A 5 8.42 5.60 -1.93
CA ARG A 5 8.31 4.21 -1.48
C ARG A 5 6.82 3.90 -1.31
N ILE A 6 6.35 2.79 -1.88
CA ILE A 6 5.00 2.30 -1.62
C ILE A 6 4.98 1.80 -0.18
N VAL A 7 4.85 2.72 0.76
CA VAL A 7 4.42 2.38 2.12
C VAL A 7 2.92 2.15 1.98
N ALA A 8 2.46 0.95 2.33
CA ALA A 8 1.06 0.64 2.54
C ALA A 8 0.53 1.51 3.69
N LYS A 9 0.36 2.81 3.43
CA LYS A 9 -0.39 3.71 4.28
C LYS A 9 -1.83 3.24 4.17
N ASN A 10 -2.39 2.83 5.29
CA ASN A 10 -3.78 2.39 5.34
C ASN A 10 -4.68 3.54 4.90
N PHE A 11 -5.85 3.25 4.37
CA PHE A 11 -6.81 4.28 3.95
C PHE A 11 -7.02 5.40 4.95
N MET A 12 -7.07 5.04 6.23
CA MET A 12 -7.28 6.00 7.30
C MET A 12 -6.05 6.87 7.59
N ASP A 13 -4.85 6.47 7.19
CA ASP A 13 -3.68 7.35 7.19
C ASP A 13 -3.82 8.44 6.10
N MET A 14 -4.48 8.14 4.98
CA MET A 14 -4.83 9.16 3.97
C MET A 14 -5.93 10.09 4.49
N VAL A 15 -6.95 9.55 5.15
CA VAL A 15 -7.98 10.39 5.81
C VAL A 15 -7.33 11.29 6.87
N ALA A 16 -6.43 10.77 7.70
CA ALA A 16 -5.69 11.55 8.70
C ALA A 16 -4.79 12.64 8.09
N ALA A 17 -4.34 12.48 6.84
CA ALA A 17 -3.55 13.48 6.14
C ALA A 17 -4.40 14.64 5.56
N LEU A 18 -5.73 14.56 5.61
CA LEU A 18 -6.59 15.62 5.11
C LEU A 18 -6.54 16.87 5.99
N PRO A 19 -6.71 18.07 5.41
CA PRO A 19 -6.84 19.30 6.18
C PRO A 19 -7.99 19.26 7.19
N ALA A 20 -7.81 19.98 8.30
CA ALA A 20 -8.77 20.16 9.38
C ALA A 20 -10.23 20.37 8.89
N MET A 21 -10.42 21.32 7.98
CA MET A 21 -11.74 21.70 7.49
C MET A 21 -12.42 20.57 6.70
N LYS A 22 -11.64 19.77 5.94
CA LYS A 22 -12.17 18.61 5.20
C LYS A 22 -12.56 17.49 6.17
N LEU A 23 -11.76 17.24 7.22
CA LEU A 23 -12.08 16.27 8.26
C LEU A 23 -13.34 16.64 9.04
N ASP A 24 -13.51 17.92 9.39
CA ASP A 24 -14.71 18.37 10.10
C ASP A 24 -15.98 18.21 9.25
N LYS A 25 -15.90 18.47 7.92
CA LYS A 25 -16.98 18.19 6.95
C LYS A 25 -17.30 16.69 6.87
N LEU A 26 -16.28 15.82 6.87
CA LEU A 26 -16.47 14.37 6.88
C LEU A 26 -17.18 13.89 8.16
N TYR A 27 -16.90 14.53 9.31
CA TYR A 27 -17.51 14.17 10.60
C TYR A 27 -18.94 14.66 10.80
N GLU A 28 -19.52 15.36 9.84
CA GLU A 28 -20.98 15.62 9.80
C GLU A 28 -21.77 14.33 9.51
N SER A 29 -21.15 13.36 8.83
CA SER A 29 -21.77 12.07 8.54
C SER A 29 -21.53 11.07 9.67
N THR A 30 -22.63 10.53 10.23
CA THR A 30 -22.58 9.56 11.32
C THR A 30 -21.86 8.26 10.94
N PHE A 31 -21.96 7.82 9.68
CA PHE A 31 -21.29 6.62 9.16
C PHE A 31 -19.78 6.77 9.12
N ILE A 32 -19.31 7.97 8.79
CA ILE A 32 -17.88 8.24 8.73
C ILE A 32 -17.31 8.22 10.15
N CYS A 33 -18.02 8.81 11.12
CA CYS A 33 -17.63 8.72 12.52
C CYS A 33 -17.61 7.26 13.01
N GLU A 34 -18.56 6.44 12.59
CA GLU A 34 -18.57 5.00 12.89
C GLU A 34 -17.37 4.28 12.26
N ALA A 35 -17.03 4.56 10.99
CA ALA A 35 -15.89 3.93 10.31
C ALA A 35 -14.57 4.29 11.02
N VAL A 36 -14.43 5.57 11.38
CA VAL A 36 -13.28 6.06 12.15
C VAL A 36 -13.19 5.33 13.48
N LEU A 37 -14.31 5.20 14.21
CA LEU A 37 -14.34 4.48 15.48
C LEU A 37 -14.00 3.00 15.30
N ARG A 38 -14.49 2.34 14.25
CA ARG A 38 -14.13 0.94 13.92
C ARG A 38 -12.63 0.81 13.63
N TYR A 39 -12.01 1.83 13.05
CA TYR A 39 -10.58 1.87 12.74
C TYR A 39 -9.67 2.20 13.94
N LEU A 40 -10.18 2.76 15.02
CA LEU A 40 -9.29 3.08 16.14
C LEU A 40 -8.75 1.81 16.82
N PRO A 41 -7.51 1.79 17.34
CA PRO A 41 -7.04 0.71 18.21
C PRO A 41 -7.97 0.50 19.41
N PRO A 42 -8.07 -0.70 20.01
CA PRO A 42 -9.00 -0.99 21.10
C PRO A 42 -8.95 0.03 22.25
N LEU A 43 -7.74 0.46 22.63
CA LEU A 43 -7.55 1.46 23.68
C LEU A 43 -8.03 2.85 23.27
N ALA A 44 -7.82 3.25 22.02
CA ALA A 44 -8.34 4.50 21.48
C ALA A 44 -9.88 4.49 21.37
N LYS A 45 -10.49 3.36 21.01
CA LYS A 45 -11.97 3.19 21.05
C LYS A 45 -12.51 3.41 22.46
N LYS A 46 -11.87 2.79 23.47
CA LYS A 46 -12.24 2.97 24.87
C LYS A 46 -12.23 4.45 25.25
N TYR A 47 -11.16 5.18 24.93
CA TYR A 47 -11.08 6.61 25.25
C TYR A 47 -12.13 7.44 24.50
N ALA A 48 -12.33 7.18 23.20
CA ALA A 48 -13.34 7.88 22.43
C ALA A 48 -14.75 7.70 23.02
N LEU A 49 -15.09 6.48 23.46
CA LEU A 49 -16.37 6.19 24.11
C LEU A 49 -16.49 6.81 25.50
N GLN A 50 -15.43 6.79 26.31
CA GLN A 50 -15.43 7.41 27.64
C GLN A 50 -15.57 8.94 27.57
N MET A 51 -14.91 9.57 26.60
CA MET A 51 -14.94 11.02 26.39
C MET A 51 -16.23 11.51 25.70
N LEU A 52 -17.04 10.61 25.14
CA LEU A 52 -18.17 10.97 24.29
C LEU A 52 -19.21 11.86 24.98
N PHE A 53 -19.40 11.70 26.29
CA PHE A 53 -20.34 12.49 27.08
C PHE A 53 -19.66 13.49 28.02
N ILE A 54 -18.34 13.67 27.88
CA ILE A 54 -17.58 14.64 28.67
C ILE A 54 -17.46 15.93 27.85
N GLU A 55 -18.00 17.02 28.38
CA GLU A 55 -17.96 18.34 27.71
C GLU A 55 -16.67 19.12 28.02
N SER A 56 -16.09 18.87 29.21
CA SER A 56 -14.86 19.52 29.68
C SER A 56 -13.60 18.84 29.13
N PRO A 57 -12.52 19.59 28.89
CA PRO A 57 -11.23 19.00 28.54
C PRO A 57 -10.68 18.14 29.69
N VAL A 58 -10.07 17.01 29.36
CA VAL A 58 -9.44 16.09 30.33
C VAL A 58 -7.93 16.20 30.19
N THR A 59 -7.22 16.32 31.32
CA THR A 59 -5.75 16.47 31.30
C THR A 59 -5.06 15.19 30.84
N ALA A 60 -3.91 15.32 30.17
CA ALA A 60 -3.11 14.16 29.74
C ALA A 60 -2.72 13.26 30.93
N LYS A 61 -2.33 13.86 32.07
CA LYS A 61 -2.00 13.13 33.30
C LYS A 61 -3.15 12.25 33.79
N SER A 62 -4.38 12.76 33.80
CA SER A 62 -5.56 11.97 34.19
C SER A 62 -5.81 10.80 33.24
N MET A 63 -5.55 10.95 31.94
CA MET A 63 -5.67 9.84 30.99
C MET A 63 -4.54 8.81 31.13
N GLU A 64 -3.34 9.22 31.53
CA GLU A 64 -2.23 8.30 31.82
C GLU A 64 -2.56 7.40 33.02
N GLU A 65 -3.27 7.92 34.03
CA GLU A 65 -3.74 7.15 35.19
C GLU A 65 -4.78 6.06 34.85
N TRP A 66 -5.44 6.13 33.68
CA TRP A 66 -6.42 5.13 33.24
C TRP A 66 -5.79 3.82 32.75
N VAL A 67 -4.46 3.74 32.72
CA VAL A 67 -3.69 2.63 32.14
C VAL A 67 -2.66 2.10 33.12
N LEU A 68 -2.49 0.78 33.13
CA LEU A 68 -1.41 0.15 33.89
C LEU A 68 -0.04 0.47 33.26
N PRO A 69 1.06 0.53 34.05
CA PRO A 69 2.39 0.88 33.54
C PRO A 69 2.85 0.05 32.32
N GLU A 70 2.48 -1.23 32.26
CA GLU A 70 2.82 -2.16 31.18
C GLU A 70 2.23 -1.78 29.81
N ALA A 71 1.12 -1.04 29.78
CA ALA A 71 0.40 -0.66 28.57
C ALA A 71 0.65 0.79 28.13
N PHE A 72 1.64 1.48 28.72
CA PHE A 72 1.94 2.87 28.40
C PHE A 72 2.39 3.11 26.95
N SER A 73 3.08 2.14 26.36
CA SER A 73 3.43 2.17 24.91
C SER A 73 2.19 2.17 24.03
N LYS A 74 1.19 1.35 24.36
CA LYS A 74 -0.11 1.29 23.66
C LYS A 74 -0.93 2.57 23.88
N HIS A 75 -0.83 3.17 25.08
CA HIS A 75 -1.45 4.47 25.37
C HIS A 75 -0.91 5.56 24.43
N ARG A 76 0.41 5.69 24.30
CA ARG A 76 1.03 6.68 23.40
C ARG A 76 0.55 6.53 21.96
N VAL A 77 0.53 5.30 21.44
CA VAL A 77 0.02 5.01 20.09
C VAL A 77 -1.46 5.36 19.96
N ALA A 78 -2.27 5.06 20.97
CA ALA A 78 -3.71 5.37 20.95
C ALA A 78 -3.98 6.87 20.90
N ILE A 79 -3.28 7.66 21.73
CA ILE A 79 -3.42 9.13 21.74
C ILE A 79 -2.93 9.75 20.43
N ASP A 80 -1.77 9.32 19.93
CA ASP A 80 -1.24 9.79 18.64
C ASP A 80 -2.24 9.52 17.50
N ARG A 81 -2.86 8.34 17.45
CA ARG A 81 -3.90 8.03 16.45
C ARG A 81 -5.16 8.88 16.60
N LEU A 82 -5.61 9.16 17.83
CA LEU A 82 -6.77 10.02 18.09
C LEU A 82 -6.51 11.48 17.68
N LEU A 83 -5.29 11.97 17.86
CA LEU A 83 -4.87 13.31 17.45
C LEU A 83 -4.69 13.41 15.93
N GLN A 84 -4.04 12.41 15.30
CA GLN A 84 -3.86 12.35 13.84
C GLN A 84 -5.19 12.39 13.08
N LEU A 85 -6.18 11.65 13.57
CA LEU A 85 -7.53 11.66 13.00
C LEU A 85 -8.36 12.87 13.45
N ARG A 86 -7.84 13.74 14.33
CA ARG A 86 -8.59 14.85 14.94
C ARG A 86 -9.91 14.40 15.58
N VAL A 87 -9.95 13.20 16.14
CA VAL A 87 -11.02 12.76 17.05
C VAL A 87 -10.87 13.49 18.37
N PHE A 88 -9.62 13.61 18.83
CA PHE A 88 -9.24 14.50 19.93
C PHE A 88 -8.56 15.75 19.39
N LEU A 89 -8.78 16.86 20.09
CA LEU A 89 -8.14 18.14 19.89
C LEU A 89 -7.29 18.42 21.14
N GLU A 90 -6.03 18.76 20.92
CA GLU A 90 -5.14 19.18 21.98
C GLU A 90 -5.37 20.66 22.30
N ILE A 91 -5.71 20.93 23.55
CA ILE A 91 -5.86 22.27 24.11
C ILE A 91 -4.68 22.47 25.04
N GLY A 92 -3.73 23.31 24.62
CA GLY A 92 -2.62 23.73 25.47
C GLY A 92 -3.09 24.79 26.44
N ASP A 93 -3.01 24.52 27.75
CA ASP A 93 -3.20 25.56 28.75
C ASP A 93 -1.91 26.39 28.93
N ARG A 94 -2.03 27.62 29.47
CA ARG A 94 -0.91 28.54 29.76
C ARG A 94 0.20 27.91 30.61
N LYS A 95 -0.06 26.78 31.26
CA LYS A 95 0.85 26.00 32.10
C LYS A 95 1.65 24.90 31.37
N LYS A 96 1.57 24.79 30.03
CA LYS A 96 2.17 23.70 29.22
C LYS A 96 1.65 22.29 29.54
N GLU A 97 0.53 22.17 30.25
CA GLU A 97 -0.13 20.88 30.41
C GLU A 97 -1.09 20.66 29.24
N ALA A 98 -0.85 19.59 28.49
CA ALA A 98 -1.72 19.17 27.40
C ALA A 98 -3.04 18.66 27.98
N SER A 99 -4.15 19.20 27.50
CA SER A 99 -5.49 18.69 27.79
C SER A 99 -6.16 18.28 26.49
N TYR A 100 -6.92 17.19 26.53
CA TYR A 100 -7.60 16.64 25.37
C TYR A 100 -9.10 16.92 25.45
N LYS A 101 -9.67 17.39 24.34
CA LYS A 101 -11.12 17.54 24.17
C LYS A 101 -11.56 16.77 22.94
N MET A 102 -12.75 16.16 22.97
CA MET A 102 -13.30 15.53 21.77
C MET A 102 -13.67 16.58 20.72
N ASN A 103 -13.48 16.26 19.44
CA ASN A 103 -13.92 17.12 18.35
C ASN A 103 -15.45 17.29 18.41
N PRO A 104 -15.99 18.53 18.48
CA PRO A 104 -17.41 18.77 18.69
C PRO A 104 -18.31 18.24 17.56
N THR A 105 -17.88 18.25 16.30
CA THR A 105 -18.66 17.66 15.19
C THR A 105 -18.72 16.15 15.33
N PHE A 106 -17.57 15.50 15.54
CA PHE A 106 -17.50 14.06 15.78
C PHE A 106 -18.34 13.63 16.99
N GLN A 107 -18.23 14.36 18.12
CA GLN A 107 -18.96 14.10 19.34
C GLN A 107 -20.47 14.16 19.11
N ARG A 108 -20.97 15.23 18.47
CA ARG A 108 -22.41 15.39 18.18
C ARG A 108 -22.93 14.30 17.25
N SER A 109 -22.19 13.98 16.19
CA SER A 109 -22.58 12.94 15.23
C SER A 109 -22.64 11.55 15.89
N MET A 110 -21.65 11.20 16.72
CA MET A 110 -21.64 9.94 17.45
C MET A 110 -22.72 9.85 18.53
N GLN A 111 -23.00 10.94 19.25
CA GLN A 111 -24.12 10.99 20.20
C GLN A 111 -25.46 10.79 19.49
N LYS A 112 -25.66 11.46 18.34
CA LYS A 112 -26.86 11.28 17.51
C LYS A 112 -27.00 9.83 17.04
N TYR A 113 -25.89 9.22 16.60
CA TYR A 113 -25.85 7.83 16.17
C TYR A 113 -26.28 6.86 17.27
N LEU A 114 -25.82 7.05 18.52
CA LEU A 114 -26.20 6.19 19.64
C LEU A 114 -27.69 6.28 20.01
N VAL A 115 -28.31 7.46 19.83
CA VAL A 115 -29.72 7.67 20.20
C VAL A 115 -30.68 7.26 19.08
N GLN A 116 -30.34 7.57 17.83
CA GLN A 116 -31.24 7.40 16.67
C GLN A 116 -30.97 6.11 15.89
N GLY A 117 -29.84 5.44 16.15
CA GLY A 117 -29.35 4.34 15.33
C GLY A 117 -28.74 4.83 14.01
N GLY A 118 -27.93 3.99 13.38
CA GLY A 118 -27.37 4.26 12.06
C GLY A 118 -28.38 3.98 10.96
N THR A 119 -29.06 5.00 10.44
CA THR A 119 -29.92 4.87 9.25
C THR A 119 -29.13 5.24 8.00
N LEU A 120 -28.64 4.25 7.25
CA LEU A 120 -27.91 4.51 6.00
C LEU A 120 -28.70 5.48 5.12
N PRO A 121 -28.04 6.39 4.39
CA PRO A 121 -28.74 7.32 3.50
C PRO A 121 -29.56 6.60 2.42
N ARG A 122 -29.24 5.32 2.16
CA ARG A 122 -29.85 4.48 1.12
C ARG A 122 -30.39 3.20 1.74
N GLU A 123 -31.67 2.97 1.53
CA GLU A 123 -32.32 1.70 1.85
C GLU A 123 -32.13 0.68 0.73
N PRO A 124 -32.00 -0.61 1.07
CA PRO A 124 -31.95 -1.67 0.08
C PRO A 124 -33.27 -1.74 -0.69
N MET A 125 -33.18 -2.05 -1.97
CA MET A 125 -34.35 -2.21 -2.82
C MET A 125 -35.18 -3.42 -2.37
N PRO A 126 -36.52 -3.32 -2.42
CA PRO A 126 -37.39 -4.45 -2.10
C PRO A 126 -37.10 -5.66 -3.00
N LEU A 127 -37.09 -6.85 -2.41
CA LEU A 127 -36.86 -8.12 -3.12
C LEU A 127 -37.83 -8.36 -4.29
N SER A 128 -39.01 -7.74 -4.26
CA SER A 128 -40.02 -7.77 -5.32
C SER A 128 -39.58 -7.12 -6.63
N VAL A 129 -38.62 -6.18 -6.57
CA VAL A 129 -38.04 -5.51 -7.75
C VAL A 129 -36.82 -6.28 -8.26
N THR A 130 -36.09 -6.94 -7.36
CA THR A 130 -34.83 -7.63 -7.63
C THR A 130 -35.05 -9.14 -7.78
N ASN A 131 -35.84 -9.53 -8.78
CA ASN A 131 -36.32 -10.92 -8.96
C ASN A 131 -35.22 -12.00 -9.12
N ARG A 132 -33.94 -11.64 -9.28
CA ARG A 132 -32.78 -12.55 -9.27
C ARG A 132 -31.54 -11.85 -8.74
N LEU A 133 -31.36 -11.89 -7.42
CA LEU A 133 -30.09 -11.52 -6.78
C LEU A 133 -29.09 -12.67 -6.93
N PRO A 134 -27.81 -12.41 -7.24
CA PRO A 134 -26.77 -13.43 -7.23
C PRO A 134 -26.54 -13.98 -5.81
N THR A 135 -26.09 -15.22 -5.70
CA THR A 135 -25.67 -15.76 -4.40
C THR A 135 -24.40 -15.06 -3.92
N LEU A 136 -24.10 -15.15 -2.60
CA LEU A 136 -22.86 -14.61 -2.06
C LEU A 136 -21.61 -15.25 -2.70
N GLU A 137 -21.69 -16.55 -3.02
CA GLU A 137 -20.62 -17.27 -3.74
C GLU A 137 -20.41 -16.73 -5.16
N ASP A 138 -21.50 -16.46 -5.89
CA ASP A 138 -21.43 -15.86 -7.22
C ASP A 138 -20.82 -14.45 -7.18
N LEU A 139 -21.12 -13.67 -6.12
CA LEU A 139 -20.56 -12.33 -5.92
C LEU A 139 -19.07 -12.38 -5.60
N GLU A 140 -18.63 -13.33 -4.77
CA GLU A 140 -17.22 -13.52 -4.44
C GLU A 140 -16.44 -14.00 -5.67
N ALA A 141 -16.98 -14.94 -6.44
CA ALA A 141 -16.40 -15.38 -7.70
C ALA A 141 -16.31 -14.24 -8.73
N TYR A 142 -17.36 -13.42 -8.84
CA TYR A 142 -17.36 -12.23 -9.69
C TYR A 142 -16.29 -11.21 -9.26
N ALA A 143 -16.23 -10.86 -7.98
CA ALA A 143 -15.29 -9.88 -7.45
C ALA A 143 -13.84 -10.31 -7.68
N ASN A 144 -13.51 -11.57 -7.38
CA ASN A 144 -12.18 -12.13 -7.59
C ASN A 144 -11.79 -12.13 -9.08
N LYS A 145 -12.72 -12.50 -9.97
CA LYS A 145 -12.47 -12.51 -11.41
C LYS A 145 -12.24 -11.11 -11.97
N GLN A 146 -13.05 -10.12 -11.58
CA GLN A 146 -12.86 -8.74 -12.03
C GLN A 146 -11.55 -8.15 -11.51
N TRP A 147 -11.24 -8.37 -10.24
CA TRP A 147 -9.98 -7.93 -9.64
C TRP A 147 -8.76 -8.56 -10.35
N GLU A 148 -8.82 -9.85 -10.69
CA GLU A 148 -7.78 -10.52 -11.45
C GLU A 148 -7.62 -9.92 -12.86
N CYS A 149 -8.74 -9.72 -13.58
CA CYS A 149 -8.73 -9.07 -14.89
C CYS A 149 -8.09 -7.67 -14.83
N PHE A 150 -8.42 -6.89 -13.80
CA PHE A 150 -7.83 -5.57 -13.56
C PHE A 150 -6.32 -5.65 -13.31
N LEU A 151 -5.86 -6.55 -12.42
CA LEU A 151 -4.44 -6.73 -12.14
C LEU A 151 -3.66 -7.21 -13.36
N LEU A 152 -4.23 -8.12 -14.16
CA LEU A 152 -3.63 -8.58 -15.41
C LEU A 152 -3.49 -7.43 -16.41
N GLN A 153 -4.51 -6.58 -16.55
CA GLN A 153 -4.43 -5.39 -17.39
C GLN A 153 -3.39 -4.38 -16.88
N LEU A 154 -3.22 -4.30 -15.57
CA LEU A 154 -2.24 -3.43 -14.94
C LEU A 154 -0.80 -3.90 -15.21
N ILE A 155 -0.52 -5.20 -15.22
CA ILE A 155 0.82 -5.76 -15.48
C ILE A 155 1.10 -5.91 -16.97
N ASN A 156 0.12 -6.37 -17.74
CA ASN A 156 0.26 -6.71 -19.15
C ASN A 156 -0.98 -6.29 -19.96
N SER A 157 -0.94 -5.06 -20.48
CA SER A 157 -2.03 -4.49 -21.28
C SER A 157 -2.33 -5.25 -22.58
N SER A 158 -1.43 -6.13 -23.04
CA SER A 158 -1.57 -6.86 -24.31
C SER A 158 -2.39 -8.15 -24.23
N GLN A 159 -2.58 -8.71 -23.03
CA GLN A 159 -3.24 -10.02 -22.82
C GLN A 159 -4.63 -9.94 -22.16
N ALA A 160 -5.16 -8.72 -21.91
CA ALA A 160 -6.47 -8.56 -21.31
C ALA A 160 -7.60 -8.91 -22.30
N GLU A 161 -8.14 -10.14 -22.20
CA GLU A 161 -9.27 -10.63 -23.02
C GLU A 161 -10.57 -9.80 -22.83
N ARG A 162 -10.71 -9.10 -21.70
CA ARG A 162 -11.74 -8.07 -21.45
C ARG A 162 -11.06 -6.82 -20.94
N LEU A 163 -11.14 -5.74 -21.71
CA LEU A 163 -10.70 -4.41 -21.28
C LEU A 163 -11.71 -3.89 -20.25
N THR A 164 -11.24 -3.49 -19.07
CA THR A 164 -12.02 -2.61 -18.18
C THR A 164 -12.38 -1.32 -18.93
N ASN A 165 -13.46 -0.63 -18.53
CA ASN A 165 -13.84 0.65 -19.14
C ASN A 165 -12.99 1.82 -18.62
N PHE A 166 -11.94 1.54 -17.84
CA PHE A 166 -11.00 2.55 -17.39
C PHE A 166 -10.40 3.29 -18.59
N SER A 167 -10.43 4.62 -18.53
CA SER A 167 -9.74 5.43 -19.53
C SER A 167 -8.24 5.09 -19.52
N THR A 168 -7.60 5.19 -20.67
CA THR A 168 -6.15 5.01 -20.81
C THR A 168 -5.37 5.92 -19.86
N SER A 169 -5.90 7.12 -19.56
CA SER A 169 -5.34 8.04 -18.56
C SER A 169 -5.42 7.50 -17.13
N MET A 170 -6.53 6.86 -16.73
CA MET A 170 -6.66 6.27 -15.38
C MET A 170 -5.77 5.05 -15.20
N ILE A 171 -5.64 4.20 -16.22
CA ILE A 171 -4.71 3.08 -16.19
C ILE A 171 -3.28 3.59 -16.04
N LYS A 172 -2.91 4.65 -16.76
CA LYS A 172 -1.61 5.30 -16.58
C LYS A 172 -1.40 5.84 -15.17
N VAL A 173 -2.44 6.37 -14.52
CA VAL A 173 -2.38 6.79 -13.11
C VAL A 173 -2.10 5.59 -12.21
N PHE A 174 -2.85 4.49 -12.34
CA PHE A 174 -2.62 3.28 -11.53
C PHE A 174 -1.24 2.66 -11.80
N GLN A 175 -0.73 2.77 -13.02
CA GLN A 175 0.61 2.31 -13.37
C GLN A 175 1.73 3.21 -12.81
N ARG A 176 1.43 4.43 -12.32
CA ARG A 176 2.45 5.29 -11.69
C ARG A 176 3.02 4.58 -10.47
N GLY A 177 4.34 4.41 -10.46
CA GLY A 177 5.05 3.72 -9.39
C GLY A 177 4.91 2.19 -9.42
N ILE A 178 4.07 1.62 -10.29
CA ILE A 178 4.00 0.16 -10.51
C ILE A 178 4.80 -0.24 -11.75
N LEU A 179 4.63 0.45 -12.88
CA LEU A 179 5.39 0.21 -14.10
C LEU A 179 6.35 1.35 -14.39
N SER A 180 7.56 1.02 -14.85
CA SER A 180 8.47 1.96 -15.49
C SER A 180 8.20 1.94 -16.98
N SER A 181 7.82 3.08 -17.52
CA SER A 181 7.87 3.32 -18.96
C SER A 181 9.15 4.11 -19.24
N ARG A 182 10.14 3.43 -19.84
CA ARG A 182 11.23 4.12 -20.55
C ARG A 182 10.73 4.38 -21.97
N GLU A 183 11.02 5.56 -22.52
CA GLU A 183 10.68 5.86 -23.91
C GLU A 183 11.29 4.77 -24.81
N ASN A 184 10.48 4.16 -25.69
CA ASN A 184 10.79 3.04 -26.59
C ASN A 184 10.92 1.61 -26.02
N GLU A 185 10.65 1.35 -24.74
CA GLU A 185 10.60 -0.04 -24.22
C GLU A 185 9.18 -0.45 -23.80
N ALA A 186 8.88 -1.76 -23.91
CA ALA A 186 7.67 -2.32 -23.33
C ALA A 186 7.64 -2.00 -21.82
N PRO A 187 6.47 -1.64 -21.26
CA PRO A 187 6.37 -1.27 -19.86
C PRO A 187 6.86 -2.42 -18.97
N ARG A 188 7.85 -2.14 -18.13
CA ARG A 188 8.43 -3.13 -17.20
C ARG A 188 7.93 -2.88 -15.79
N LEU A 189 7.72 -3.94 -15.03
CA LEU A 189 7.36 -3.83 -13.62
C LEU A 189 8.53 -3.22 -12.84
N THR A 190 8.24 -2.24 -11.98
CA THR A 190 9.23 -1.67 -11.06
C THR A 190 9.35 -2.52 -9.79
N GLU A 191 10.38 -2.29 -8.98
CA GLU A 191 10.52 -2.86 -7.63
C GLU A 191 9.23 -2.67 -6.80
N ASN A 192 8.74 -1.43 -6.76
CA ASN A 192 7.50 -1.04 -6.10
C ASN A 192 6.28 -1.77 -6.69
N GLY A 193 6.23 -1.92 -8.01
CA GLY A 193 5.19 -2.68 -8.69
C GLY A 193 5.17 -4.15 -8.33
N PHE A 194 6.35 -4.77 -8.19
CA PHE A 194 6.45 -6.13 -7.70
C PHE A 194 5.97 -6.22 -6.26
N GLN A 195 6.45 -5.33 -5.37
CA GLN A 195 5.94 -5.28 -3.99
C GLN A 195 4.42 -5.14 -3.94
N PHE A 196 3.82 -4.31 -4.78
CA PHE A 196 2.37 -4.20 -4.88
C PHE A 196 1.71 -5.55 -5.21
N LEU A 197 2.23 -6.32 -6.17
CA LEU A 197 1.71 -7.67 -6.46
C LEU A 197 1.87 -8.66 -5.32
N LEU A 198 2.86 -8.45 -4.43
CA LEU A 198 3.08 -9.27 -3.24
C LEU A 198 2.15 -8.93 -2.07
N MET A 199 1.55 -7.73 -2.07
CA MET A 199 0.66 -7.31 -1.00
C MET A 199 -0.60 -8.19 -0.93
N ASP A 200 -1.23 -8.24 0.24
CA ASP A 200 -2.55 -8.84 0.37
C ASP A 200 -3.60 -8.05 -0.43
N THR A 201 -4.74 -8.68 -0.73
CA THR A 201 -5.79 -8.05 -1.57
C THR A 201 -6.24 -6.71 -0.98
N ASN A 202 -6.32 -6.57 0.35
CA ASN A 202 -6.81 -5.34 0.96
C ASN A 202 -5.78 -4.22 0.80
N ALA A 203 -4.50 -4.50 1.04
CA ALA A 203 -3.42 -3.54 0.81
C ALA A 203 -3.30 -3.13 -0.69
N GLN A 204 -3.43 -4.08 -1.61
CA GLN A 204 -3.49 -3.77 -3.05
C GLN A 204 -4.68 -2.88 -3.38
N LEU A 205 -5.86 -3.24 -2.89
CA LEU A 205 -7.07 -2.47 -3.10
C LEU A 205 -6.92 -1.04 -2.58
N TRP A 206 -6.31 -0.88 -1.40
CA TRP A 206 -6.08 0.44 -0.83
C TRP A 206 -5.14 1.32 -1.64
N TYR A 207 -4.07 0.74 -2.16
CA TYR A 207 -3.16 1.48 -3.03
C TYR A 207 -3.91 2.02 -4.25
N ILE A 208 -4.74 1.19 -4.90
CA ILE A 208 -5.52 1.58 -6.08
C ILE A 208 -6.57 2.64 -5.74
N ILE A 209 -7.31 2.47 -4.64
CA ILE A 209 -8.31 3.45 -4.20
C ILE A 209 -7.67 4.79 -3.84
N ARG A 210 -6.48 4.78 -3.23
CA ARG A 210 -5.74 6.01 -2.91
C ARG A 210 -5.32 6.76 -4.17
N GLU A 211 -4.78 6.06 -5.17
CA GLU A 211 -4.42 6.69 -6.46
C GLU A 211 -5.68 7.16 -7.21
N TYR A 212 -6.80 6.46 -7.09
CA TYR A 212 -8.08 6.88 -7.64
C TYR A 212 -8.59 8.19 -7.02
N ILE A 213 -8.51 8.33 -5.70
CA ILE A 213 -8.91 9.55 -4.98
C ILE A 213 -7.94 10.69 -5.29
N THR A 214 -6.63 10.43 -5.28
CA THR A 214 -5.62 11.47 -5.55
C THR A 214 -5.75 12.03 -6.97
N SER A 215 -6.07 11.18 -7.95
CA SER A 215 -6.35 11.61 -9.33
C SER A 215 -7.75 12.19 -9.54
N SER A 216 -8.59 12.31 -8.51
CA SER A 216 -9.90 12.96 -8.64
C SER A 216 -9.80 14.47 -8.70
N GLU A 217 -8.78 15.06 -8.07
CA GLU A 217 -8.54 16.51 -8.09
C GLU A 217 -8.26 16.99 -9.52
N ASP A 218 -7.46 16.24 -10.29
CA ASP A 218 -7.21 16.49 -11.72
C ASP A 218 -8.49 16.43 -12.58
N ARG A 219 -9.51 15.74 -12.09
CA ARG A 219 -10.83 15.58 -12.75
C ARG A 219 -11.86 16.60 -12.27
N GLY A 220 -11.49 17.52 -11.38
CA GLY A 220 -12.39 18.51 -10.80
C GLY A 220 -13.39 17.94 -9.79
N VAL A 221 -13.12 16.77 -9.22
CA VAL A 221 -13.97 16.12 -8.20
C VAL A 221 -13.32 16.28 -6.84
N ASP A 222 -14.07 16.81 -5.85
CA ASP A 222 -13.58 16.93 -4.47
C ASP A 222 -13.32 15.53 -3.88
N PRO A 223 -12.09 15.23 -3.45
CA PRO A 223 -11.77 13.93 -2.83
C PRO A 223 -12.63 13.63 -1.60
N THR A 224 -13.12 14.67 -0.91
CA THR A 224 -13.98 14.53 0.28
C THR A 224 -15.30 13.81 -0.06
N ASP A 225 -15.88 14.11 -1.22
CA ASP A 225 -17.15 13.53 -1.64
C ASP A 225 -16.97 12.05 -2.06
N LEU A 226 -15.85 11.73 -2.70
CA LEU A 226 -15.48 10.34 -3.02
C LEU A 226 -15.17 9.51 -1.77
N ILE A 227 -14.42 10.06 -0.82
CA ILE A 227 -14.13 9.40 0.46
C ILE A 227 -15.43 9.12 1.22
N SER A 228 -16.32 10.12 1.28
CA SER A 228 -17.63 9.97 1.92
C SER A 228 -18.43 8.83 1.27
N PHE A 229 -18.45 8.79 -0.05
CA PHE A 229 -19.16 7.76 -0.80
C PHE A 229 -18.55 6.36 -0.63
N LEU A 230 -17.22 6.22 -0.67
CA LEU A 230 -16.53 4.94 -0.46
C LEU A 230 -16.76 4.40 0.95
N LEU A 231 -16.71 5.28 1.95
CA LEU A 231 -17.04 4.91 3.32
C LEU A 231 -18.51 4.52 3.44
N GLU A 232 -19.43 5.25 2.84
CA GLU A 232 -20.85 4.88 2.83
C GLU A 232 -21.07 3.50 2.20
N LEU A 233 -20.47 3.23 1.03
CA LEU A 233 -20.52 1.94 0.35
C LEU A 233 -20.03 0.79 1.23
N SER A 234 -18.99 1.02 2.05
CA SER A 234 -18.43 0.00 2.94
C SER A 234 -19.36 -0.45 4.08
N PHE A 235 -20.44 0.29 4.34
CA PHE A 235 -21.49 -0.08 5.32
C PHE A 235 -22.72 -0.71 4.68
N HIS A 236 -22.82 -0.71 3.35
CA HIS A 236 -23.91 -1.39 2.67
C HIS A 236 -23.84 -2.90 2.95
N THR A 237 -25.01 -3.53 3.06
CA THR A 237 -25.15 -4.96 3.32
C THR A 237 -24.73 -5.76 2.10
N LEU A 238 -23.97 -6.83 2.34
CA LEU A 238 -23.51 -7.72 1.28
C LEU A 238 -24.69 -8.46 0.66
N GLY A 239 -24.76 -8.46 -0.67
CA GLY A 239 -25.78 -9.18 -1.42
C GLY A 239 -27.11 -8.45 -1.60
N GLU A 240 -27.31 -7.29 -0.96
CA GLU A 240 -28.49 -6.45 -1.20
C GLU A 240 -28.28 -5.49 -2.37
N ALA A 241 -29.36 -5.11 -3.03
CA ALA A 241 -29.35 -4.24 -4.19
C ALA A 241 -29.73 -2.81 -3.83
N TYR A 242 -29.05 -1.84 -4.45
CA TYR A 242 -29.24 -0.43 -4.19
C TYR A 242 -29.43 0.35 -5.50
N SER A 243 -30.39 1.27 -5.51
CA SER A 243 -30.78 1.98 -6.73
C SER A 243 -29.72 2.98 -7.20
N MET A 244 -29.37 2.91 -8.49
CA MET A 244 -28.48 3.89 -9.12
C MET A 244 -29.12 5.28 -9.28
N ASN A 245 -30.46 5.38 -9.22
CA ASN A 245 -31.17 6.65 -9.39
C ASN A 245 -30.95 7.62 -8.21
N SER A 246 -30.51 7.10 -7.06
CA SER A 246 -30.18 7.88 -5.86
C SER A 246 -28.77 8.48 -5.88
N LEU A 247 -27.98 8.19 -6.92
CA LEU A 247 -26.60 8.61 -7.02
C LEU A 247 -26.50 9.97 -7.73
N THR A 248 -25.63 10.83 -7.22
CA THR A 248 -25.20 12.04 -7.96
C THR A 248 -24.42 11.64 -9.22
N ASP A 249 -24.26 12.57 -10.18
CA ASP A 249 -23.48 12.29 -11.41
C ASP A 249 -22.05 11.83 -11.11
N VAL A 250 -21.42 12.41 -10.09
CA VAL A 250 -20.08 12.01 -9.62
C VAL A 250 -20.10 10.59 -9.07
N GLN A 251 -21.06 10.26 -8.22
CA GLN A 251 -21.21 8.93 -7.64
C GLN A 251 -21.56 7.87 -8.71
N SER A 252 -22.36 8.23 -9.71
CA SER A 252 -22.72 7.36 -10.85
C SER A 252 -21.53 7.06 -11.76
N LYS A 253 -20.58 7.99 -11.88
CA LYS A 253 -19.30 7.71 -12.54
C LYS A 253 -18.42 6.82 -11.67
N ALA A 254 -18.29 7.14 -10.38
CA ALA A 254 -17.48 6.38 -9.44
C ALA A 254 -17.96 4.93 -9.29
N ILE A 255 -19.28 4.68 -9.24
CA ILE A 255 -19.82 3.32 -9.10
C ILE A 255 -19.52 2.44 -10.33
N LYS A 256 -19.43 3.03 -11.53
CA LYS A 256 -19.02 2.34 -12.76
C LYS A 256 -17.54 1.98 -12.71
N ASP A 257 -16.69 2.92 -12.30
CA ASP A 257 -15.27 2.69 -12.09
C ASP A 257 -15.05 1.58 -11.02
N LEU A 258 -15.78 1.63 -9.91
CA LEU A 258 -15.71 0.61 -8.84
C LEU A 258 -16.24 -0.75 -9.30
N ALA A 259 -17.18 -0.78 -10.24
CA ALA A 259 -17.68 -2.02 -10.83
C ALA A 259 -16.60 -2.73 -11.66
N ASP A 260 -15.79 -1.96 -12.40
CA ASP A 260 -14.67 -2.49 -13.17
C ASP A 260 -13.56 -3.05 -12.28
N LEU A 261 -13.43 -2.56 -11.03
CA LEU A 261 -12.55 -3.18 -10.02
C LEU A 261 -13.17 -4.42 -9.36
N GLY A 262 -14.46 -4.70 -9.56
CA GLY A 262 -15.18 -5.80 -8.89
C GLY A 262 -15.66 -5.46 -7.47
N LEU A 263 -15.62 -4.19 -7.07
CA LEU A 263 -16.10 -3.73 -5.76
C LEU A 263 -17.63 -3.78 -5.69
N VAL A 264 -18.29 -3.52 -6.81
CA VAL A 264 -19.74 -3.59 -6.93
C VAL A 264 -20.10 -4.36 -8.19
N LYS A 265 -21.21 -5.08 -8.16
CA LYS A 265 -21.78 -5.71 -9.34
C LYS A 265 -22.96 -4.87 -9.82
N LEU A 266 -22.87 -4.36 -11.05
CA LEU A 266 -23.97 -3.65 -11.69
C LEU A 266 -24.94 -4.65 -12.32
N GLN A 267 -26.24 -4.42 -12.11
CA GLN A 267 -27.29 -5.20 -12.75
C GLN A 267 -28.41 -4.26 -13.21
N GLN A 268 -28.89 -4.52 -14.42
CA GLN A 268 -29.95 -3.74 -15.04
C GLN A 268 -31.23 -4.57 -15.07
N GLY A 269 -32.32 -3.99 -14.58
CA GLY A 269 -33.67 -4.49 -14.79
C GLY A 269 -34.31 -3.86 -16.02
N ARG A 270 -35.63 -4.08 -16.16
CA ARG A 270 -36.41 -3.56 -17.30
C ARG A 270 -36.59 -2.04 -17.29
N LYS A 271 -36.52 -1.40 -16.12
CA LYS A 271 -36.75 0.05 -15.94
C LYS A 271 -35.74 0.74 -15.03
N GLU A 272 -35.05 -0.03 -14.18
CA GLU A 272 -34.16 0.51 -13.14
C GLU A 272 -32.83 -0.24 -13.18
N SER A 273 -31.75 0.47 -12.84
CA SER A 273 -30.42 -0.11 -12.67
C SER A 273 -30.04 -0.05 -11.20
N TRP A 274 -29.42 -1.12 -10.71
CA TRP A 274 -28.96 -1.21 -9.33
C TRP A 274 -27.54 -1.75 -9.25
N PHE A 275 -26.90 -1.51 -8.10
CA PHE A 275 -25.59 -2.04 -7.76
C PHE A 275 -25.69 -2.93 -6.52
N ILE A 276 -24.84 -3.94 -6.47
CA ILE A 276 -24.75 -4.90 -5.36
C ILE A 276 -23.31 -4.87 -4.81
N PRO A 277 -23.10 -4.49 -3.54
CA PRO A 277 -21.77 -4.48 -2.93
C PRO A 277 -21.16 -5.89 -2.85
N THR A 278 -19.87 -6.01 -3.15
CA THR A 278 -19.11 -7.24 -2.96
C THR A 278 -18.29 -7.16 -1.67
N LYS A 279 -17.73 -8.30 -1.25
CA LYS A 279 -16.86 -8.41 -0.07
C LYS A 279 -15.63 -7.50 -0.10
N LEU A 280 -15.17 -7.12 -1.30
CA LEU A 280 -14.05 -6.18 -1.46
C LEU A 280 -14.39 -4.78 -0.92
N VAL A 281 -15.63 -4.31 -1.09
CA VAL A 281 -16.08 -3.01 -0.58
C VAL A 281 -16.16 -3.00 0.94
N THR A 282 -16.67 -4.07 1.55
CA THR A 282 -16.76 -4.15 3.01
C THR A 282 -15.39 -4.22 3.67
N ASN A 283 -14.39 -4.80 3.00
CA ASN A 283 -13.01 -4.83 3.50
C ASN A 283 -12.40 -3.41 3.60
N LEU A 284 -12.98 -2.41 2.92
CA LEU A 284 -12.55 -1.01 3.04
C LEU A 284 -12.84 -0.42 4.44
N SER A 285 -13.91 -0.81 5.14
CA SER A 285 -14.14 -0.31 6.52
C SER A 285 -13.55 -1.21 7.61
N VAL A 286 -13.35 -2.49 7.31
CA VAL A 286 -13.08 -3.54 8.31
C VAL A 286 -11.58 -3.80 8.53
N SER A 287 -10.69 -2.95 8.00
CA SER A 287 -9.24 -3.17 7.88
C SER A 287 -8.40 -3.35 9.18
N LEU A 288 -9.02 -3.67 10.32
CA LEU A 288 -8.35 -3.93 11.62
C LEU A 288 -8.85 -5.14 12.41
N SER A 289 -9.88 -5.86 11.96
CA SER A 289 -10.05 -7.22 12.50
C SER A 289 -9.01 -8.11 11.85
N ASP A 290 -8.27 -8.83 12.67
CA ASP A 290 -7.17 -9.77 12.42
C ASP A 290 -7.52 -10.95 11.48
N SER A 291 -8.33 -10.72 10.44
CA SER A 291 -8.55 -11.65 9.35
C SER A 291 -7.40 -11.52 8.36
N SER A 292 -6.18 -11.81 8.83
CA SER A 292 -5.29 -12.61 8.00
C SER A 292 -5.94 -14.00 7.87
N SER A 293 -7.06 -14.10 7.15
CA SER A 293 -7.37 -15.35 6.47
C SER A 293 -6.22 -15.48 5.47
N ARG A 294 -5.11 -16.07 5.93
CA ARG A 294 -3.97 -16.38 5.09
C ARG A 294 -4.60 -17.08 3.90
N LYS A 295 -4.54 -16.43 2.73
CA LYS A 295 -4.94 -17.11 1.49
C LYS A 295 -4.22 -18.44 1.53
N GLN A 296 -4.95 -19.53 1.29
CA GLN A 296 -4.30 -20.84 1.19
C GLN A 296 -3.18 -20.68 0.17
N GLY A 297 -1.93 -20.82 0.64
CA GLY A 297 -0.81 -20.73 -0.25
C GLY A 297 -0.92 -21.82 -1.31
N PHE A 298 -0.39 -21.53 -2.49
CA PHE A 298 -0.51 -22.40 -3.64
C PHE A 298 0.84 -22.88 -4.16
N VAL A 299 1.95 -22.33 -3.64
CA VAL A 299 3.30 -22.57 -4.16
C VAL A 299 4.04 -23.59 -3.31
N MET A 300 4.70 -24.53 -3.96
CA MET A 300 5.64 -25.48 -3.37
C MET A 300 6.97 -25.38 -4.10
N VAL A 301 8.06 -25.29 -3.34
CA VAL A 301 9.41 -25.21 -3.88
C VAL A 301 10.23 -26.39 -3.37
N GLU A 302 10.87 -27.10 -4.29
CA GLU A 302 11.73 -28.24 -3.98
C GLU A 302 13.21 -27.86 -3.92
N THR A 303 14.04 -28.74 -3.35
CA THR A 303 15.50 -28.55 -3.23
C THR A 303 16.23 -28.51 -4.56
N ASN A 304 15.62 -28.98 -5.64
CA ASN A 304 16.13 -28.98 -7.02
C ASN A 304 15.75 -27.71 -7.81
N PHE A 305 15.32 -26.64 -7.12
CA PHE A 305 14.87 -25.37 -7.71
C PHE A 305 13.58 -25.45 -8.55
N ARG A 306 12.83 -26.56 -8.49
CA ARG A 306 11.52 -26.65 -9.13
C ARG A 306 10.43 -26.00 -8.28
N ILE A 307 9.54 -25.29 -8.96
CA ILE A 307 8.35 -24.65 -8.41
C ILE A 307 7.12 -25.39 -8.94
N TYR A 308 6.25 -25.76 -8.02
CA TYR A 308 4.94 -26.33 -8.28
C TYR A 308 3.88 -25.40 -7.70
N ALA A 309 3.06 -24.78 -8.55
CA ALA A 309 2.04 -23.85 -8.14
C ALA A 309 0.64 -24.39 -8.47
N TYR A 310 -0.14 -24.70 -7.44
CA TYR A 310 -1.50 -25.23 -7.53
C TYR A 310 -2.51 -24.10 -7.70
N SER A 311 -2.62 -23.58 -8.91
CA SER A 311 -3.50 -22.46 -9.22
C SER A 311 -4.11 -22.60 -10.60
N THR A 312 -5.38 -22.21 -10.73
CA THR A 312 -6.09 -22.05 -12.01
C THR A 312 -6.03 -20.61 -12.53
N LEU A 313 -5.58 -19.66 -11.70
CA LEU A 313 -5.54 -18.23 -12.00
C LEU A 313 -4.37 -17.91 -12.95
N LYS A 314 -4.68 -17.15 -14.02
CA LYS A 314 -3.70 -16.71 -15.02
C LYS A 314 -2.70 -15.73 -14.39
N LEU A 315 -3.17 -14.88 -13.48
CA LEU A 315 -2.32 -13.92 -12.76
C LEU A 315 -1.15 -14.59 -12.04
N HIS A 316 -1.39 -15.74 -11.38
CA HIS A 316 -0.33 -16.45 -10.67
C HIS A 316 0.75 -16.98 -11.62
N SER A 317 0.38 -17.40 -12.84
CA SER A 317 1.33 -17.81 -13.87
C SER A 317 2.21 -16.64 -14.31
N GLU A 318 1.61 -15.47 -14.54
CA GLU A 318 2.35 -14.26 -14.94
C GLU A 318 3.29 -13.77 -13.83
N ILE A 319 2.86 -13.81 -12.56
CA ILE A 319 3.73 -13.44 -11.43
C ILE A 319 4.93 -14.39 -11.33
N LEU A 320 4.71 -15.70 -11.49
CA LEU A 320 5.80 -16.68 -11.45
C LEU A 320 6.78 -16.51 -12.61
N LYS A 321 6.32 -16.12 -13.80
CA LYS A 321 7.18 -15.84 -14.97
C LYS A 321 8.17 -14.70 -14.72
N LEU A 322 7.90 -13.81 -13.78
CA LEU A 322 8.79 -12.67 -13.48
C LEU A 322 10.15 -13.12 -12.93
N PHE A 323 10.20 -14.26 -12.24
CA PHE A 323 11.43 -14.74 -11.59
C PHE A 323 11.72 -16.23 -11.81
N SER A 324 10.85 -16.96 -12.49
CA SER A 324 11.03 -18.36 -12.83
C SER A 324 10.74 -18.65 -14.30
N ARG A 325 11.37 -19.69 -14.83
CA ARG A 325 11.06 -20.20 -16.15
C ARG A 325 9.94 -21.22 -16.04
N ILE A 326 8.78 -20.91 -16.61
CA ILE A 326 7.67 -21.86 -16.69
C ILE A 326 8.00 -22.93 -17.74
N GLU A 327 7.97 -24.20 -17.33
CA GLU A 327 8.26 -25.34 -18.22
C GLU A 327 6.99 -25.79 -18.92
N TYR A 328 5.90 -25.98 -18.17
CA TYR A 328 4.59 -26.35 -18.68
C TYR A 328 3.48 -25.96 -17.70
N GLN A 329 2.28 -25.78 -18.25
CA GLN A 329 1.08 -25.42 -17.50
C GLN A 329 -0.02 -26.46 -17.76
N LEU A 330 -0.53 -27.05 -16.67
CA LEU A 330 -1.69 -27.92 -16.63
C LEU A 330 -2.90 -27.12 -16.10
N PRO A 331 -4.14 -27.65 -16.20
CA PRO A 331 -5.34 -26.91 -15.82
C PRO A 331 -5.36 -26.39 -14.37
N ASN A 332 -4.71 -27.09 -13.44
CA ASN A 332 -4.68 -26.76 -12.01
C ASN A 332 -3.26 -26.76 -11.41
N LEU A 333 -2.22 -26.87 -12.24
CA LEU A 333 -0.83 -26.96 -11.81
C LEU A 333 0.08 -26.22 -12.79
N ILE A 334 0.86 -25.29 -12.28
CA ILE A 334 1.91 -24.59 -13.01
C ILE A 334 3.24 -25.17 -12.54
N VAL A 335 4.06 -25.64 -13.49
CA VAL A 335 5.39 -26.16 -13.18
C VAL A 335 6.45 -25.24 -13.79
N GLY A 336 7.38 -24.80 -12.96
CA GLY A 336 8.48 -23.96 -13.38
C GLY A 336 9.78 -24.30 -12.65
N ALA A 337 10.87 -23.67 -13.06
CA ALA A 337 12.18 -23.81 -12.44
C ALA A 337 12.78 -22.42 -12.20
N ILE A 338 13.42 -22.24 -11.05
CA ILE A 338 14.23 -21.05 -10.76
C ILE A 338 15.61 -21.30 -11.38
N THR A 339 15.98 -20.49 -12.37
CA THR A 339 17.32 -20.55 -12.98
C THR A 339 18.07 -19.25 -12.73
N LYS A 340 19.40 -19.29 -12.93
CA LYS A 340 20.23 -18.09 -12.80
C LYS A 340 19.78 -17.00 -13.76
N GLU A 341 19.43 -17.38 -14.99
CA GLU A 341 18.98 -16.47 -16.04
C GLU A 341 17.62 -15.84 -15.70
N SER A 342 16.67 -16.62 -15.17
CA SER A 342 15.36 -16.09 -14.79
C SER A 342 15.46 -15.09 -13.64
N LEU A 343 16.35 -15.33 -12.68
CA LEU A 343 16.59 -14.40 -11.59
C LEU A 343 17.37 -13.16 -12.02
N TYR A 344 18.34 -13.29 -12.92
CA TYR A 344 19.05 -12.13 -13.44
C TYR A 344 18.11 -11.18 -14.18
N ALA A 345 17.19 -11.74 -14.98
CA ALA A 345 16.11 -10.97 -15.60
C ALA A 345 15.18 -10.30 -14.57
N ALA A 346 14.84 -11.00 -13.48
CA ALA A 346 14.06 -10.43 -12.39
C ALA A 346 14.78 -9.27 -11.70
N PHE A 347 16.07 -9.44 -11.39
CA PHE A 347 16.90 -8.43 -10.77
C PHE A 347 17.08 -7.21 -11.70
N GLU A 348 17.18 -7.40 -13.01
CA GLU A 348 17.18 -6.31 -13.99
C GLU A 348 15.91 -5.48 -13.97
N ASN A 349 14.78 -6.10 -13.67
CA ASN A 349 13.50 -5.42 -13.46
C ASN A 349 13.38 -4.79 -12.06
N GLY A 350 14.43 -4.86 -11.23
CA GLY A 350 14.46 -4.27 -9.89
C GLY A 350 13.76 -5.10 -8.81
N ILE A 351 13.43 -6.35 -9.09
CA ILE A 351 12.92 -7.28 -8.08
C ILE A 351 14.09 -7.72 -7.20
N THR A 352 13.98 -7.70 -5.87
CA THR A 352 15.09 -8.12 -4.98
C THR A 352 14.97 -9.58 -4.55
N ALA A 353 16.09 -10.19 -4.13
CA ALA A 353 16.10 -11.57 -3.62
C ALA A 353 15.13 -11.75 -2.44
N GLU A 354 15.13 -10.81 -1.48
CA GLU A 354 14.26 -10.87 -0.31
C GLU A 354 12.77 -10.76 -0.67
N GLN A 355 12.42 -9.99 -1.70
CA GLN A 355 11.04 -9.93 -2.19
C GLN A 355 10.58 -11.27 -2.76
N ILE A 356 11.42 -11.93 -3.56
CA ILE A 356 11.12 -13.27 -4.13
C ILE A 356 10.98 -14.30 -3.00
N ILE A 357 11.91 -14.30 -2.04
CA ILE A 357 11.87 -15.21 -0.90
C ILE A 357 10.63 -14.96 -0.03
N SER A 358 10.28 -13.70 0.22
CA SER A 358 9.08 -13.33 0.94
C SER A 358 7.82 -13.80 0.22
N PHE A 359 7.75 -13.65 -1.10
CA PHE A 359 6.64 -14.16 -1.91
C PHE A 359 6.45 -15.66 -1.75
N LEU A 360 7.53 -16.43 -1.90
CA LEU A 360 7.51 -17.90 -1.80
C LEU A 360 7.09 -18.36 -0.41
N LYS A 361 7.54 -17.67 0.64
CA LYS A 361 7.16 -17.96 2.04
C LYS A 361 5.69 -17.62 2.32
N GLN A 362 5.21 -16.45 1.89
CA GLN A 362 3.84 -15.99 2.14
C GLN A 362 2.79 -16.81 1.37
N ASN A 363 3.14 -17.32 0.18
CA ASN A 363 2.26 -18.10 -0.68
C ASN A 363 2.57 -19.61 -0.63
N ALA A 364 3.32 -20.07 0.37
CA ALA A 364 3.65 -21.48 0.55
C ALA A 364 2.41 -22.32 0.81
N HIS A 365 2.25 -23.43 0.09
CA HIS A 365 1.14 -24.36 0.26
C HIS A 365 1.02 -24.81 1.73
N PRO A 366 -0.18 -24.93 2.33
CA PRO A 366 -0.34 -25.21 3.77
C PRO A 366 0.49 -26.38 4.29
N ARG A 367 0.57 -27.48 3.53
CA ARG A 367 1.40 -28.66 3.86
C ARG A 367 2.91 -28.37 3.96
N VAL A 368 3.38 -27.36 3.25
CA VAL A 368 4.78 -26.94 3.22
C VAL A 368 5.01 -25.77 4.18
N ALA A 369 4.00 -24.91 4.36
CA ALA A 369 4.04 -23.81 5.32
C ALA A 369 4.18 -24.28 6.78
N GLU A 370 3.71 -25.48 7.10
CA GLU A 370 3.92 -26.13 8.40
C GLU A 370 5.37 -26.62 8.62
N ARG A 371 6.13 -26.82 7.54
CA ARG A 371 7.54 -27.21 7.62
C ARG A 371 8.39 -25.98 7.93
N VAL A 372 9.34 -26.12 8.85
CA VAL A 372 10.36 -25.10 9.12
C VAL A 372 11.70 -25.58 8.57
N PRO A 373 12.32 -24.88 7.60
CA PRO A 373 11.81 -23.71 6.87
C PRO A 373 10.83 -24.09 5.75
N ALA A 374 9.86 -23.20 5.46
CA ALA A 374 8.83 -23.42 4.43
C ALA A 374 9.39 -23.40 3.00
N VAL A 375 10.51 -22.70 2.79
CA VAL A 375 11.29 -22.74 1.55
C VAL A 375 12.65 -23.35 1.89
N PRO A 376 13.16 -24.33 1.13
CA PRO A 376 14.45 -24.95 1.40
C PRO A 376 15.60 -23.93 1.48
N GLU A 377 16.47 -24.07 2.48
CA GLU A 377 17.56 -23.11 2.75
C GLU A 377 18.52 -22.98 1.57
N ASN A 378 18.84 -24.10 0.92
CA ASN A 378 19.69 -24.12 -0.26
C ASN A 378 19.13 -23.24 -1.40
N VAL A 379 17.80 -23.18 -1.54
CA VAL A 379 17.15 -22.32 -2.54
C VAL A 379 17.24 -20.86 -2.10
N THR A 380 16.93 -20.54 -0.84
CA THR A 380 16.97 -19.15 -0.36
C THR A 380 18.38 -18.56 -0.43
N ASP A 381 19.39 -19.33 -0.06
CA ASP A 381 20.78 -18.87 -0.06
C ASP A 381 21.30 -18.71 -1.49
N GLN A 382 20.94 -19.61 -2.39
CA GLN A 382 21.34 -19.50 -3.80
C GLN A 382 20.74 -18.26 -4.47
N ILE A 383 19.47 -17.91 -4.17
CA ILE A 383 18.82 -16.70 -4.69
C ILE A 383 19.59 -15.45 -4.22
N ARG A 384 19.96 -15.37 -2.93
CA ARG A 384 20.75 -14.25 -2.39
C ARG A 384 22.16 -14.18 -2.98
N LEU A 385 22.79 -15.33 -3.18
CA LEU A 385 24.13 -15.42 -3.77
C LEU A 385 24.10 -14.90 -5.21
N TRP A 386 23.09 -15.26 -6.00
CA TRP A 386 22.93 -14.75 -7.36
C TRP A 386 22.67 -13.24 -7.44
N GLU A 387 21.97 -12.65 -6.46
CA GLU A 387 21.84 -11.18 -6.38
C GLU A 387 23.18 -10.52 -6.02
N THR A 388 23.90 -11.09 -5.05
CA THR A 388 25.23 -10.62 -4.64
C THR A 388 26.24 -10.71 -5.78
N ASP A 389 26.19 -11.79 -6.57
CA ASP A 389 27.02 -12.01 -7.76
C ASP A 389 26.82 -10.92 -8.82
N ARG A 390 25.61 -10.37 -8.93
CA ARG A 390 25.32 -9.26 -9.83
C ARG A 390 25.83 -7.94 -9.27
N ASN A 391 25.64 -7.70 -7.97
CA ASN A 391 26.02 -6.46 -7.29
C ASN A 391 27.49 -6.43 -6.82
N ARG A 392 28.36 -7.26 -7.42
CA ARG A 392 29.80 -7.33 -7.06
C ARG A 392 30.59 -6.06 -7.39
N ILE A 393 30.12 -5.28 -8.35
CA ILE A 393 30.82 -4.11 -8.86
C ILE A 393 29.97 -2.88 -8.58
N GLU A 394 30.49 -2.00 -7.73
CA GLU A 394 29.93 -0.68 -7.50
C GLU A 394 30.74 0.35 -8.30
N MET A 395 30.04 1.15 -9.11
CA MET A 395 30.68 2.18 -9.94
C MET A 395 30.49 3.54 -9.26
N ILE A 396 31.55 4.04 -8.63
CA ILE A 396 31.55 5.33 -7.96
C ILE A 396 32.27 6.35 -8.83
N LEU A 397 31.57 7.41 -9.23
CA LEU A 397 32.18 8.52 -9.97
C LEU A 397 33.22 9.20 -9.07
N SER A 398 34.47 9.22 -9.50
CA SER A 398 35.58 9.66 -8.68
C SER A 398 36.66 10.34 -9.52
N HIS A 399 37.48 11.16 -8.85
CA HIS A 399 38.66 11.77 -9.44
C HIS A 399 39.91 11.22 -8.78
N LEU A 400 40.87 10.84 -9.61
CA LEU A 400 42.20 10.43 -9.22
C LEU A 400 43.12 11.66 -9.17
N TYR A 401 43.79 11.85 -8.04
CA TYR A 401 44.85 12.83 -7.88
C TYR A 401 46.18 12.09 -7.80
N GLU A 402 47.08 12.44 -8.72
CA GLU A 402 48.45 11.92 -8.80
C GLU A 402 49.43 13.12 -8.86
N ASP A 403 50.74 12.82 -8.81
CA ASP A 403 51.83 13.79 -8.96
C ASP A 403 51.85 14.92 -7.91
N PHE A 404 51.70 14.55 -6.63
CA PHE A 404 51.88 15.51 -5.54
C PHE A 404 53.33 15.99 -5.44
N PRO A 405 53.57 17.30 -5.25
CA PRO A 405 54.91 17.88 -5.22
C PRO A 405 55.72 17.51 -3.97
N SER A 406 55.05 17.18 -2.86
CA SER A 406 55.68 16.69 -1.64
C SER A 406 54.76 15.77 -0.85
N LYS A 407 55.35 14.95 0.02
CA LYS A 407 54.62 14.05 0.92
C LYS A 407 53.70 14.82 1.88
N GLU A 408 54.11 16.00 2.33
CA GLU A 408 53.31 16.85 3.22
C GLU A 408 52.05 17.41 2.55
N VAL A 409 52.11 17.71 1.24
CA VAL A 409 50.94 18.16 0.47
C VAL A 409 49.98 17.01 0.23
N PHE A 410 50.51 15.81 0.00
CA PHE A 410 49.70 14.58 -0.09
C PHE A 410 49.00 14.28 1.24
N GLU A 411 49.72 14.29 2.36
CA GLU A 411 49.14 14.03 3.69
C GLU A 411 48.07 15.08 4.03
N ALA A 412 48.32 16.36 3.80
CA ALA A 412 47.33 17.42 3.99
C ALA A 412 46.09 17.28 3.09
N ALA A 413 46.26 16.84 1.84
CA ALA A 413 45.15 16.59 0.93
C ALA A 413 44.32 15.35 1.31
N SER A 414 44.97 14.29 1.82
CA SER A 414 44.28 13.10 2.34
C SER A 414 43.49 13.43 3.60
N ASP A 415 44.08 14.19 4.53
CA ASP A 415 43.41 14.61 5.76
C ASP A 415 42.20 15.50 5.46
N TYR A 416 42.35 16.46 4.54
CA TYR A 416 41.25 17.30 4.09
C TYR A 416 40.13 16.49 3.39
N ALA A 417 40.48 15.51 2.56
CA ALA A 417 39.51 14.61 1.94
C ALA A 417 38.79 13.71 2.97
N ARG A 418 39.48 13.33 4.06
CA ARG A 418 38.93 12.54 5.17
C ARG A 418 37.99 13.38 6.03
N GLU A 419 38.32 14.64 6.31
CA GLU A 419 37.47 15.60 7.02
C GLU A 419 36.16 15.89 6.26
N LEU A 420 36.24 15.97 4.92
CA LEU A 420 35.07 16.16 4.07
C LEU A 420 34.24 14.87 3.86
N GLY A 421 34.71 13.72 4.34
CA GLY A 421 34.05 12.42 4.14
C GLY A 421 34.08 11.91 2.70
N GLY A 422 35.03 12.41 1.88
CA GLY A 422 35.11 12.15 0.44
C GLY A 422 36.18 11.18 -0.02
N LEU A 423 37.08 10.76 0.87
CA LEU A 423 38.20 9.88 0.56
C LEU A 423 37.70 8.45 0.25
N LEU A 424 37.91 7.98 -0.98
CA LEU A 424 37.51 6.63 -1.40
C LEU A 424 38.68 5.65 -1.31
N TRP A 425 39.90 6.09 -1.63
CA TRP A 425 41.09 5.27 -1.61
C TRP A 425 42.36 6.11 -1.54
N GLU A 426 43.39 5.60 -0.88
CA GLU A 426 44.72 6.22 -0.82
C GLU A 426 45.85 5.19 -0.98
N ASP A 427 46.93 5.60 -1.63
CA ASP A 427 48.21 4.87 -1.69
C ASP A 427 49.35 5.82 -1.31
N SER A 428 49.82 5.66 -0.08
CA SER A 428 50.91 6.46 0.48
C SER A 428 52.27 6.19 -0.18
N LYS A 429 52.46 5.05 -0.87
CA LYS A 429 53.75 4.71 -1.52
C LYS A 429 53.90 5.44 -2.84
N LYS A 430 52.81 5.57 -3.60
CA LYS A 430 52.80 6.26 -4.90
C LYS A 430 52.28 7.69 -4.83
N MET A 431 51.90 8.17 -3.64
CA MET A 431 51.25 9.47 -3.42
C MET A 431 50.03 9.64 -4.33
N ARG A 432 49.06 8.72 -4.21
CA ARG A 432 47.83 8.76 -5.01
C ARG A 432 46.63 8.75 -4.09
N LEU A 433 45.62 9.54 -4.42
CA LEU A 433 44.36 9.53 -3.70
C LEU A 433 43.19 9.60 -4.68
N ILE A 434 42.11 8.90 -4.35
CA ILE A 434 40.86 8.91 -5.08
C ILE A 434 39.80 9.55 -4.20
N VAL A 435 39.16 10.58 -4.72
CA VAL A 435 38.10 11.32 -4.02
C VAL A 435 36.80 11.21 -4.82
N ASN A 436 35.68 11.20 -4.10
CA ASN A 436 34.35 11.24 -4.67
C ASN A 436 34.19 12.45 -5.63
N GLY A 437 33.53 12.21 -6.77
CA GLY A 437 33.31 13.20 -7.83
C GLY A 437 32.67 14.50 -7.36
N GLU A 438 31.73 14.41 -6.41
CA GLU A 438 30.99 15.57 -5.88
C GLU A 438 31.90 16.55 -5.12
N LEU A 439 33.00 16.07 -4.55
CA LEU A 439 33.92 16.84 -3.71
C LEU A 439 35.15 17.33 -4.47
N HIS A 440 35.22 17.06 -5.78
CA HIS A 440 36.33 17.45 -6.64
C HIS A 440 36.61 18.96 -6.62
N GLN A 441 35.55 19.78 -6.67
CA GLN A 441 35.70 21.24 -6.69
C GLN A 441 36.31 21.77 -5.39
N GLN A 442 35.87 21.24 -4.24
CA GLN A 442 36.38 21.64 -2.93
C GLN A 442 37.83 21.21 -2.72
N MET A 443 38.20 20.01 -3.20
CA MET A 443 39.58 19.55 -3.23
C MET A 443 40.47 20.41 -4.12
N ARG A 444 39.99 20.83 -5.30
CA ARG A 444 40.72 21.74 -6.19
C ARG A 444 40.93 23.11 -5.56
N ASP A 445 39.94 23.64 -4.87
CA ASP A 445 40.05 24.94 -4.22
C ASP A 445 41.03 24.90 -3.04
N PHE A 446 41.06 23.79 -2.29
CA PHE A 446 42.07 23.56 -1.24
C PHE A 446 43.48 23.46 -1.81
N LEU A 447 43.68 22.69 -2.88
CA LEU A 447 44.98 22.53 -3.54
C LEU A 447 45.48 23.80 -4.25
N ARG A 448 44.56 24.71 -4.63
CA ARG A 448 44.88 26.01 -5.24
C ARG A 448 45.15 27.12 -4.24
N ARG A 449 44.76 26.96 -2.97
CA ARG A 449 45.10 27.94 -1.94
C ARG A 449 46.62 27.92 -1.76
N PRO A 450 47.32 29.05 -1.93
CA PRO A 450 48.73 29.12 -1.59
C PRO A 450 48.85 28.88 -0.08
N LYS A 451 49.75 27.97 0.30
CA LYS A 451 50.21 27.86 1.69
C LYS A 451 51.02 29.09 2.06
#